data_AF-A0A813DRN2-F1
#
_entry.id   AF-A0A813DRN2-F1
#
_cell.length_a   1.000
_cell.length_b   1.000
_cell.length_c   1.000
_cell.angle_alpha   90.00
_cell.angle_beta   90.00
_cell.angle_gamma   90.00
#
_symmetry.space_group_name_H-M   'P 1'
#
loop_
_entity.id
_entity.type
_entity.pdbx_description
1 polymer ?
#
loop_
_entity_poly.entity_id
_entity_poly.type
_entity_poly.pdbx_seq_one_letter_code
_entity_poly.pdbx_strand_id
1 'polypeptide(L)'
;MASGMFALALFLLGDLALGEGGHGQHCPWTNHWEWSGMFQVQEGDWLSWNVEKGENGEYAMDSMKIIVLGVSQSSVQTLEDLEDMAENLFHGNLTTAASGVVLLPGAAYLLSFSQDLWLSQFKIQAPVGGKLAFFTEHLPEEFENKLHYLKAADGSDVEPMEEESSMECADMADAGIEPVKGLQEKRWAEVIGASFLTIIPSIFGIAVLAASFSKQLSSWGKKALQFANSSACGVVFAAAIFLLMPESIELVSAGKESESLAAGVWGAAVIGGWFLGVMIDHSCSIVTWMWSQTWQQMSRKAVGRKLPRTEILKSQTAQAAPKSPRLHS
;
A
#
# COMPACT_ATOMS: atom_id res chain seq x y z
N MET A 1 33.51 34.04 -8.94
CA MET A 1 33.86 33.49 -7.62
C MET A 1 32.66 33.66 -6.70
N ALA A 2 32.36 32.60 -5.93
CA ALA A 2 31.46 32.51 -4.78
C ALA A 2 29.95 32.71 -5.00
N SER A 3 29.21 31.60 -4.95
CA SER A 3 27.97 31.33 -4.17
C SER A 3 27.18 30.21 -4.89
N GLY A 4 27.23 28.93 -4.51
CA GLY A 4 27.54 28.35 -3.21
C GLY A 4 26.28 28.31 -2.33
N MET A 5 25.51 27.22 -2.47
CA MET A 5 24.66 26.59 -1.45
C MET A 5 23.27 27.19 -1.09
N PHE A 6 22.31 26.24 -1.09
CA PHE A 6 21.18 26.06 -0.18
C PHE A 6 19.92 26.95 -0.29
N ALA A 7 18.79 26.31 -0.59
CA ALA A 7 17.73 26.05 0.40
C ALA A 7 16.61 25.20 -0.22
N LEU A 8 16.69 23.88 -0.04
CA LEU A 8 15.53 22.99 0.06
C LEU A 8 14.96 23.25 1.45
N ALA A 9 13.72 23.74 1.55
CA ALA A 9 13.03 23.91 2.83
C ALA A 9 11.60 23.47 2.66
N LEU A 10 11.30 22.23 3.08
CA LEU A 10 9.95 21.84 3.46
C LEU A 10 10.02 20.67 4.45
N PHE A 11 9.20 20.78 5.48
CA PHE A 11 8.92 19.81 6.55
C PHE A 11 9.84 19.81 7.77
N LEU A 12 9.51 20.72 8.69
CA LEU A 12 9.65 20.52 10.14
C LEU A 12 8.26 20.71 10.76
N LEU A 13 7.60 19.61 11.10
CA LEU A 13 6.55 19.56 12.12
C LEU A 13 6.45 18.11 12.60
N GLY A 14 6.70 17.88 13.89
CA GLY A 14 6.27 16.67 14.58
C GLY A 14 7.36 15.81 15.23
N ASP A 15 8.27 16.38 16.02
CA ASP A 15 8.90 15.62 17.11
C ASP A 15 8.03 15.78 18.35
N LEU A 16 7.15 14.80 18.58
CA LEU A 16 6.49 14.58 19.85
C LEU A 16 6.67 13.10 20.23
N ALA A 17 7.69 12.89 21.07
CA ALA A 17 7.87 11.80 22.03
C ALA A 17 7.15 10.47 21.76
N LEU A 18 7.92 9.44 21.39
CA LEU A 18 7.71 8.10 21.92
C LEU A 18 9.06 7.56 22.42
N GLY A 19 9.04 7.10 23.66
CA GLY A 19 10.21 6.59 24.36
C GLY A 19 10.80 5.36 23.68
N GLU A 20 12.11 5.23 23.84
CA GLU A 20 12.87 4.02 23.51
C GLU A 20 12.38 2.87 24.41
N GLY A 21 11.37 2.13 23.93
CA GLY A 21 11.18 0.72 24.25
C GLY A 21 11.98 -0.07 23.23
N GLY A 22 13.05 -0.73 23.67
CA GLY A 22 13.86 -1.57 22.81
C GLY A 22 13.06 -2.77 22.33
N HIS A 23 12.47 -2.66 21.14
CA HIS A 23 12.02 -3.82 20.38
C HIS A 23 13.25 -4.44 19.73
N GLY A 24 13.83 -5.43 20.42
CA GLY A 24 14.83 -6.29 19.79
C GLY A 24 14.17 -6.92 18.57
N GLN A 25 14.64 -6.57 17.37
CA GLN A 25 14.28 -7.24 16.14
C GLN A 25 14.94 -8.61 16.14
N HIS A 26 14.35 -9.54 16.90
CA HIS A 26 14.62 -10.95 16.77
C HIS A 26 13.62 -11.48 15.75
N CYS A 27 14.13 -12.08 14.68
CA CYS A 27 13.35 -12.93 13.81
C CYS A 27 13.41 -14.34 14.43
N PRO A 28 12.36 -14.81 15.15
CA PRO A 28 12.46 -15.95 16.05
C PRO A 28 11.93 -17.27 15.44
N TRP A 29 11.96 -17.45 14.12
CA TRP A 29 11.43 -18.69 13.51
C TRP A 29 12.48 -19.81 13.47
N THR A 30 12.94 -20.16 14.67
CA THR A 30 13.19 -21.57 15.06
C THR A 30 11.91 -22.25 15.55
N ASN A 31 10.81 -21.51 15.64
CA ASN A 31 9.53 -22.02 16.12
C ASN A 31 8.94 -23.08 15.16
N HIS A 32 8.35 -24.12 15.73
CA HIS A 32 7.91 -25.33 15.01
C HIS A 32 6.49 -25.23 14.41
N TRP A 33 5.89 -24.03 14.42
CA TRP A 33 4.55 -23.73 13.90
C TRP A 33 4.64 -22.66 12.80
N GLU A 34 3.70 -22.66 11.87
CA GLU A 34 3.67 -21.73 10.73
C GLU A 34 2.74 -20.54 10.96
N TRP A 35 1.79 -20.64 11.88
CA TRP A 35 0.81 -19.58 12.15
C TRP A 35 0.39 -19.55 13.61
N SER A 36 0.15 -18.34 14.12
CA SER A 36 -0.47 -18.07 15.41
C SER A 36 -1.57 -17.01 15.26
N GLY A 37 -2.64 -17.12 16.04
CA GLY A 37 -3.76 -16.18 15.95
C GLY A 37 -4.59 -16.11 17.21
N MET A 38 -5.05 -14.92 17.56
CA MET A 38 -5.95 -14.71 18.70
C MET A 38 -7.36 -14.35 18.27
N PHE A 39 -8.33 -14.87 19.00
CA PHE A 39 -9.74 -14.71 18.69
C PHE A 39 -10.49 -14.23 19.91
N GLN A 40 -11.48 -13.37 19.66
CA GLN A 40 -12.50 -13.05 20.64
C GLN A 40 -13.83 -13.64 20.21
N VAL A 41 -14.37 -14.48 21.09
CA VAL A 41 -15.57 -15.28 20.87
C VAL A 41 -16.52 -15.14 22.06
N GLN A 42 -17.75 -15.60 21.89
CA GLN A 42 -18.70 -15.64 22.99
C GLN A 42 -18.22 -16.63 24.07
N GLU A 43 -18.11 -16.16 25.31
CA GLU A 43 -17.65 -17.01 26.41
C GLU A 43 -18.58 -18.20 26.64
N GLY A 44 -18.00 -19.37 26.91
CA GLY A 44 -18.74 -20.61 27.17
C GLY A 44 -19.45 -21.22 25.96
N ASP A 45 -19.34 -20.62 24.77
CA ASP A 45 -19.89 -21.17 23.54
C ASP A 45 -18.94 -22.18 22.86
N TRP A 46 -19.42 -22.81 21.79
CA TRP A 46 -18.67 -23.77 20.99
C TRP A 46 -18.20 -23.17 19.67
N LEU A 47 -16.95 -23.44 19.32
CA LEU A 47 -16.40 -23.15 18.00
C LEU A 47 -16.19 -24.46 17.24
N SER A 48 -16.21 -24.35 15.91
CA SER A 48 -15.87 -25.44 15.00
C SER A 48 -14.61 -25.08 14.23
N TRP A 49 -13.53 -25.82 14.46
CA TRP A 49 -12.34 -25.82 13.64
C TRP A 49 -12.56 -26.78 12.46
N ASN A 50 -12.59 -26.25 11.26
CA ASN A 50 -12.91 -26.97 10.03
C ASN A 50 -11.65 -27.16 9.20
N VAL A 51 -11.51 -28.34 8.62
CA VAL A 51 -10.45 -28.70 7.70
C VAL A 51 -11.13 -29.34 6.51
N GLU A 52 -11.06 -28.71 5.34
CA GLU A 52 -11.67 -29.21 4.12
C GLU A 52 -10.65 -29.86 3.19
N LYS A 53 -11.16 -30.77 2.36
CA LYS A 53 -10.42 -31.23 1.18
C LYS A 53 -10.36 -30.13 0.12
N GLY A 54 -9.22 -30.04 -0.56
CA GLY A 54 -9.04 -29.18 -1.71
C GLY A 54 -9.90 -29.60 -2.90
N GLU A 55 -9.82 -28.82 -3.98
CA GLU A 55 -10.59 -29.08 -5.21
C GLU A 55 -10.28 -30.44 -5.87
N ASN A 56 -9.09 -30.99 -5.62
CA ASN A 56 -8.67 -32.31 -6.08
C ASN A 56 -9.34 -33.46 -5.31
N GLY A 57 -10.10 -33.18 -4.24
CA GLY A 57 -10.73 -34.19 -3.40
C GLY A 57 -9.76 -34.88 -2.43
N GLU A 58 -8.64 -34.24 -2.10
CA GLU A 58 -7.65 -34.67 -1.11
C GLU A 58 -7.40 -33.55 -0.09
N TYR A 59 -6.95 -33.89 1.12
CA TYR A 59 -6.47 -32.89 2.07
C TYR A 59 -5.06 -32.43 1.69
N ALA A 60 -4.70 -31.19 2.02
CA ALA A 60 -3.34 -30.69 1.81
C ALA A 60 -2.29 -31.52 2.58
N MET A 61 -2.66 -32.02 3.76
CA MET A 61 -1.89 -32.91 4.64
C MET A 61 -2.81 -33.92 5.31
N ASP A 62 -2.28 -35.01 5.89
CA ASP A 62 -3.10 -36.02 6.59
C ASP A 62 -3.40 -35.68 8.06
N SER A 63 -2.64 -34.74 8.62
CA SER A 63 -2.72 -34.32 10.01
C SER A 63 -2.09 -32.94 10.22
N MET A 64 -2.45 -32.27 11.31
CA MET A 64 -1.81 -31.01 11.72
C MET A 64 -1.74 -30.91 13.25
N LYS A 65 -0.64 -30.39 13.80
CA LYS A 65 -0.61 -30.02 15.22
C LYS A 65 -1.29 -28.67 15.45
N ILE A 66 -2.04 -28.59 16.54
CA ILE A 66 -2.67 -27.35 17.00
C ILE A 66 -2.51 -27.22 18.51
N ILE A 67 -2.18 -26.01 18.97
CA ILE A 67 -2.23 -25.64 20.37
C ILE A 67 -3.41 -24.70 20.54
N VAL A 68 -4.20 -24.93 21.58
CA VAL A 68 -5.34 -24.07 21.95
C VAL A 68 -5.07 -23.53 23.34
N LEU A 69 -4.95 -22.21 23.49
CA LEU A 69 -4.70 -21.54 24.78
C LEU A 69 -5.81 -20.54 25.09
N GLY A 70 -6.21 -20.47 26.36
CA GLY A 70 -7.11 -19.40 26.83
C GLY A 70 -6.28 -18.21 27.30
N VAL A 71 -6.68 -17.00 26.93
CA VAL A 71 -5.94 -15.77 27.25
C VAL A 71 -6.86 -14.75 27.93
N SER A 72 -6.27 -13.81 28.68
CA SER A 72 -7.03 -12.72 29.34
C SER A 72 -6.93 -11.40 28.56
N GLN A 73 -5.88 -11.23 27.78
CA GLN A 73 -5.60 -10.06 26.94
C GLN A 73 -5.43 -10.48 25.48
N SER A 74 -5.69 -9.55 24.58
CA SER A 74 -5.60 -9.71 23.13
C SER A 74 -4.76 -8.55 22.59
N SER A 75 -3.46 -8.76 22.51
CA SER A 75 -2.49 -7.89 21.84
C SER A 75 -1.41 -8.74 21.17
N VAL A 76 -0.76 -8.23 20.13
CA VAL A 76 0.42 -8.87 19.50
C VAL A 76 1.47 -9.27 20.55
N GLN A 77 1.79 -8.40 21.52
CA GLN A 77 2.69 -8.73 22.62
C GLN A 77 2.24 -9.96 23.43
N THR A 78 0.93 -10.23 23.53
CA THR A 78 0.42 -11.43 24.21
C THR A 78 0.73 -12.70 23.40
N LEU A 79 0.75 -12.65 22.06
CA LEU A 79 1.16 -13.78 21.23
C LEU A 79 2.65 -14.08 21.42
N GLU A 80 3.49 -13.05 21.34
CA GLU A 80 4.93 -13.10 21.61
C GLU A 80 5.23 -13.70 23.00
N ASP A 81 4.54 -13.23 24.04
CA ASP A 81 4.72 -13.73 25.42
C ASP A 81 4.28 -15.20 25.58
N LEU A 82 3.49 -15.74 24.65
CA LEU A 82 3.01 -17.13 24.65
C LEU A 82 3.89 -18.08 23.84
N GLU A 83 4.82 -17.60 23.00
CA GLU A 83 5.63 -18.45 22.12
C GLU A 83 6.44 -19.49 22.89
N ASP A 84 7.14 -19.10 23.95
CA ASP A 84 7.91 -20.03 24.80
C ASP A 84 7.02 -21.16 25.36
N MET A 85 5.78 -20.82 25.75
CA MET A 85 4.82 -21.81 26.24
C MET A 85 4.34 -22.72 25.11
N ALA A 86 4.03 -22.14 23.95
CA ALA A 86 3.63 -22.86 22.77
C ALA A 86 4.72 -23.83 22.30
N GLU A 87 5.98 -23.43 22.26
CA GLU A 87 7.11 -24.29 21.88
C GLU A 87 7.24 -25.51 22.79
N ASN A 88 7.20 -25.31 24.10
CA ASN A 88 7.24 -26.40 25.07
C ASN A 88 6.07 -27.39 24.88
N LEU A 89 4.88 -26.89 24.56
CA LEU A 89 3.70 -27.71 24.29
C LEU A 89 3.81 -28.45 22.95
N PHE A 90 4.40 -27.81 21.93
CA PHE A 90 4.58 -28.35 20.59
C PHE A 90 5.56 -29.54 20.57
N HIS A 91 6.61 -29.49 21.40
CA HIS A 91 7.57 -30.60 21.60
C HIS A 91 7.11 -31.63 22.62
N GLY A 92 6.09 -31.29 23.41
CA GLY A 92 5.54 -32.14 24.44
C GLY A 92 4.71 -33.30 23.90
N ASN A 93 3.93 -33.91 24.80
CA ASN A 93 2.99 -34.96 24.43
C ASN A 93 1.74 -34.35 23.80
N LEU A 94 1.55 -34.61 22.51
CA LEU A 94 0.35 -34.23 21.76
C LEU A 94 -0.77 -35.24 21.99
N THR A 95 -1.98 -34.77 22.27
CA THR A 95 -3.16 -35.63 22.31
C THR A 95 -3.72 -35.79 20.89
N THR A 96 -3.75 -37.01 20.36
CA THR A 96 -4.37 -37.24 19.05
C THR A 96 -5.88 -37.02 19.14
N ALA A 97 -6.40 -36.14 18.29
CA ALA A 97 -7.83 -35.86 18.16
C ALA A 97 -8.30 -36.30 16.76
N ALA A 98 -9.32 -37.15 16.71
CA ALA A 98 -10.01 -37.47 15.46
C ALA A 98 -11.13 -36.44 15.19
N SER A 99 -11.60 -36.38 13.93
CA SER A 99 -12.77 -35.57 13.57
C SER A 99 -13.96 -35.85 14.52
N GLY A 100 -14.58 -34.80 15.02
CA GLY A 100 -15.68 -34.78 15.98
C GLY A 100 -15.26 -34.63 17.45
N VAL A 101 -13.96 -34.72 17.76
CA VAL A 101 -13.45 -34.57 19.14
C VAL A 101 -13.48 -33.11 19.59
N VAL A 102 -13.66 -32.93 20.91
CA VAL A 102 -13.60 -31.63 21.58
C VAL A 102 -12.15 -31.34 22.00
N LEU A 103 -11.63 -30.21 21.56
CA LEU A 103 -10.37 -29.61 21.96
C LEU A 103 -10.63 -28.64 23.12
N LEU A 104 -9.84 -28.77 24.18
CA LEU A 104 -9.92 -27.93 25.36
C LEU A 104 -8.78 -26.92 25.37
N PRO A 105 -9.04 -25.67 25.81
CA PRO A 105 -7.97 -24.69 26.02
C PRO A 105 -6.95 -25.17 27.06
N GLY A 106 -5.68 -24.80 26.87
CA GLY A 106 -4.53 -25.18 27.68
C GLY A 106 -3.84 -26.48 27.26
N ALA A 107 -4.08 -26.98 26.04
CA ALA A 107 -3.54 -28.25 25.57
C ALA A 107 -3.09 -28.18 24.10
N ALA A 108 -2.22 -29.13 23.73
CA ALA A 108 -1.73 -29.35 22.38
C ALA A 108 -2.25 -30.68 21.81
N TYR A 109 -2.65 -30.64 20.55
CA TYR A 109 -3.32 -31.73 19.87
C TYR A 109 -2.66 -32.04 18.53
N LEU A 110 -2.67 -33.32 18.16
CA LEU A 110 -2.43 -33.76 16.78
C LEU A 110 -3.79 -34.06 16.15
N LEU A 111 -4.24 -33.20 15.25
CA LEU A 111 -5.48 -33.39 14.52
C LEU A 111 -5.27 -34.46 13.45
N SER A 112 -6.02 -35.55 13.53
CA SER A 112 -6.05 -36.60 12.52
C SER A 112 -7.27 -36.40 11.62
N PHE A 113 -7.02 -36.13 10.34
CA PHE A 113 -8.08 -35.84 9.39
C PHE A 113 -8.77 -37.12 8.92
N SER A 114 -10.09 -37.04 8.77
CA SER A 114 -10.91 -38.15 8.30
C SER A 114 -10.83 -38.24 6.78
N GLN A 115 -10.00 -39.15 6.29
CA GLN A 115 -9.77 -39.37 4.85
C GLN A 115 -11.04 -39.79 4.09
N ASP A 116 -12.01 -40.38 4.78
CA ASP A 116 -13.30 -40.80 4.22
C ASP A 116 -14.31 -39.65 4.05
N LEU A 117 -14.07 -38.51 4.72
CA LEU A 117 -14.96 -37.35 4.70
C LEU A 117 -14.32 -36.20 3.91
N TRP A 118 -15.15 -35.40 3.27
CA TRP A 118 -14.70 -34.17 2.60
C TRP A 118 -14.38 -33.04 3.58
N LEU A 119 -14.81 -33.18 4.84
CA LEU A 119 -14.63 -32.23 5.93
C LEU A 119 -14.26 -32.99 7.20
N SER A 120 -13.20 -32.54 7.86
CA SER A 120 -12.86 -32.90 9.23
C SER A 120 -13.16 -31.72 10.13
N GLN A 121 -13.91 -31.96 11.21
CA GLN A 121 -14.34 -30.88 12.10
C GLN A 121 -13.95 -31.20 13.53
N PHE A 122 -13.41 -30.23 14.25
CA PHE A 122 -13.05 -30.35 15.66
C PHE A 122 -13.77 -29.26 16.44
N LYS A 123 -14.30 -29.61 17.61
CA LYS A 123 -15.05 -28.65 18.44
C LYS A 123 -14.12 -28.02 19.45
N ILE A 124 -14.18 -26.71 19.66
CA ILE A 124 -13.39 -26.04 20.69
C ILE A 124 -14.35 -25.42 21.69
N GLN A 125 -14.08 -25.62 22.98
CA GLN A 125 -14.83 -24.96 24.04
C GLN A 125 -14.22 -23.59 24.33
N ALA A 126 -15.00 -22.51 24.16
CA ALA A 126 -14.56 -21.18 24.52
C ALA A 126 -14.34 -21.07 26.04
N PRO A 127 -13.18 -20.56 26.51
CA PRO A 127 -12.94 -20.35 27.92
C PRO A 127 -13.84 -19.23 28.47
N VAL A 128 -13.92 -19.16 29.80
CA VAL A 128 -14.52 -17.99 30.48
C VAL A 128 -13.73 -16.74 30.10
N GLY A 129 -14.41 -15.68 29.68
CA GLY A 129 -13.77 -14.48 29.10
C GLY A 129 -13.62 -14.50 27.57
N GLY A 130 -13.86 -15.65 26.91
CA GLY A 130 -14.07 -15.71 25.46
C GLY A 130 -12.86 -15.34 24.61
N LYS A 131 -11.63 -15.42 25.12
CA LYS A 131 -10.43 -15.15 24.32
C LYS A 131 -9.55 -16.38 24.21
N LEU A 132 -9.14 -16.66 22.98
CA LEU A 132 -8.33 -17.83 22.62
C LEU A 132 -7.10 -17.39 21.84
N ALA A 133 -6.01 -18.12 21.99
CA ALA A 133 -4.85 -18.08 21.11
C ALA A 133 -4.64 -19.48 20.53
N PHE A 134 -4.33 -19.54 19.24
CA PHE A 134 -4.02 -20.76 18.52
C PHE A 134 -2.61 -20.69 17.97
N PHE A 135 -1.94 -21.85 17.92
CA PHE A 135 -0.67 -22.04 17.24
C PHE A 135 -0.78 -23.31 16.40
N THR A 136 -0.52 -23.23 15.10
CA THR A 136 -0.75 -24.34 14.15
C THR A 136 0.50 -24.69 13.35
N GLU A 137 0.72 -25.99 13.14
CA GLU A 137 1.84 -26.49 12.33
C GLU A 137 1.81 -25.97 10.88
N HIS A 138 0.61 -25.77 10.35
CA HIS A 138 0.35 -25.26 9.00
C HIS A 138 -0.56 -24.04 9.04
N LEU A 139 -0.60 -23.27 7.96
CA LEU A 139 -1.55 -22.17 7.83
C LEU A 139 -2.99 -22.70 7.75
N PRO A 140 -3.93 -22.21 8.57
CA PRO A 140 -5.32 -22.66 8.53
C PRO A 140 -5.99 -22.47 7.16
N GLU A 141 -5.60 -21.43 6.42
CA GLU A 141 -6.09 -21.11 5.07
C GLU A 141 -5.82 -22.22 4.05
N GLU A 142 -4.79 -23.04 4.22
CA GLU A 142 -4.49 -24.17 3.33
C GLU A 142 -5.58 -25.25 3.33
N PHE A 143 -6.42 -25.23 4.37
CA PHE A 143 -7.52 -26.17 4.55
C PHE A 143 -8.88 -25.53 4.29
N GLU A 144 -8.91 -24.33 3.70
CA GLU A 144 -10.13 -23.66 3.29
C GLU A 144 -10.45 -23.89 1.82
N ASN A 145 -11.71 -24.20 1.54
CA ASN A 145 -12.21 -24.29 0.18
C ASN A 145 -13.59 -23.63 0.10
N LYS A 146 -14.57 -24.12 0.88
CA LYS A 146 -15.92 -23.55 0.92
C LYS A 146 -16.39 -23.12 2.30
N LEU A 147 -15.84 -23.69 3.37
CA LEU A 147 -16.05 -23.24 4.74
C LEU A 147 -14.77 -22.64 5.29
N HIS A 148 -14.94 -21.57 6.05
CA HIS A 148 -13.89 -20.97 6.86
C HIS A 148 -13.39 -21.94 7.93
N TYR A 149 -12.10 -21.89 8.23
CA TYR A 149 -11.41 -22.75 9.18
C TYR A 149 -11.94 -22.59 10.60
N LEU A 150 -12.46 -21.42 10.99
CA LEU A 150 -13.05 -21.21 12.32
C LEU A 150 -14.47 -20.63 12.24
N LYS A 151 -15.42 -21.34 12.85
CA LYS A 151 -16.83 -20.92 12.87
C LYS A 151 -17.39 -20.92 14.28
N ALA A 152 -18.25 -19.95 14.57
CA ALA A 152 -19.02 -19.90 15.82
C ALA A 152 -20.20 -20.87 15.81
N ALA A 153 -20.85 -21.06 16.96
CA ALA A 153 -21.98 -21.98 17.11
C ALA A 153 -23.19 -21.60 16.25
N ASP A 154 -23.36 -20.32 15.92
CA ASP A 154 -24.40 -19.81 15.03
C ASP A 154 -24.05 -19.99 13.53
N GLY A 155 -22.85 -20.49 13.22
CA GLY A 155 -22.35 -20.71 11.87
C GLY A 155 -21.72 -19.48 11.23
N SER A 156 -21.54 -18.38 11.96
CA SER A 156 -20.75 -17.23 11.50
C SER A 156 -19.27 -17.55 11.42
N ASP A 157 -18.58 -16.84 10.51
CA ASP A 157 -17.13 -16.89 10.35
C ASP A 157 -16.46 -16.07 11.46
N VAL A 158 -15.38 -16.58 12.05
CA VAL A 158 -14.68 -15.93 13.16
C VAL A 158 -13.22 -15.72 12.77
N GLU A 159 -12.87 -14.47 12.49
CA GLU A 159 -11.53 -14.05 12.08
C GLU A 159 -10.63 -13.71 13.29
N PRO A 160 -9.30 -13.80 13.15
CA PRO A 160 -8.38 -13.43 14.20
C PRO A 160 -8.39 -11.91 14.41
N MET A 161 -8.25 -11.50 15.66
CA MET A 161 -8.04 -10.09 16.04
C MET A 161 -6.61 -9.65 15.79
N GLU A 162 -5.67 -10.56 16.03
CA GLU A 162 -4.23 -10.40 15.77
C GLU A 162 -3.74 -11.78 15.32
N GLU A 163 -2.78 -11.81 14.40
CA GLU A 163 -2.14 -13.02 13.90
C GLU A 163 -0.68 -12.76 13.58
N GLU A 164 0.12 -13.81 13.62
CA GLU A 164 1.51 -13.84 13.17
C GLU A 164 1.73 -15.10 12.34
N SER A 165 2.53 -15.00 11.30
CA SER A 165 2.84 -16.17 10.48
C SER A 165 4.31 -16.23 10.09
N SER A 166 4.81 -17.44 9.83
CA SER A 166 6.15 -17.65 9.30
C SER A 166 6.37 -16.95 7.95
N MET A 167 5.27 -16.64 7.22
CA MET A 167 5.29 -15.84 6.00
C MET A 167 5.69 -14.38 6.26
N GLU A 168 5.36 -13.79 7.41
CA GLU A 168 5.78 -12.42 7.77
C GLU A 168 7.28 -12.33 8.07
N CYS A 169 7.94 -13.43 8.44
CA CYS A 169 9.37 -13.47 8.71
C CYS A 169 10.24 -14.07 7.61
N ALA A 170 9.65 -14.65 6.56
CA ALA A 170 10.37 -14.93 5.32
C ALA A 170 10.98 -13.65 4.70
N ASP A 171 10.53 -12.47 5.13
CA ASP A 171 11.13 -11.17 4.79
C ASP A 171 12.34 -10.77 5.67
N MET A 172 12.71 -11.52 6.73
CA MET A 172 13.85 -11.22 7.63
C MET A 172 14.95 -12.29 7.73
N ALA A 173 14.71 -13.53 7.26
CA ALA A 173 15.70 -14.62 7.30
C ALA A 173 16.40 -14.88 5.95
N ASP A 174 17.14 -13.89 5.41
CA ASP A 174 18.13 -14.13 4.34
C ASP A 174 19.56 -13.82 4.81
N ALA A 175 20.11 -14.77 5.58
CA ALA A 175 21.54 -14.94 5.80
C ALA A 175 22.05 -16.24 5.15
N GLY A 176 21.54 -16.61 3.95
CA GLY A 176 22.26 -17.52 3.05
C GLY A 176 21.87 -19.00 3.04
N ILE A 177 20.58 -19.35 3.17
CA ILE A 177 20.07 -20.66 2.73
C ILE A 177 18.84 -20.39 1.87
N GLU A 178 18.93 -20.64 0.56
CA GLU A 178 17.91 -20.23 -0.43
C GLU A 178 16.50 -20.80 -0.15
N PRO A 179 15.50 -19.95 0.16
CA PRO A 179 14.08 -20.28 0.12
C PRO A 179 13.43 -19.70 -1.16
N VAL A 180 12.30 -20.27 -1.56
CA VAL A 180 11.59 -19.97 -2.82
C VAL A 180 11.29 -18.47 -2.95
N LYS A 181 11.80 -17.85 -4.02
CA LYS A 181 11.68 -16.41 -4.30
C LYS A 181 10.22 -15.95 -4.44
N GLY A 182 9.70 -15.35 -3.37
CA GLY A 182 9.32 -13.93 -3.36
C GLY A 182 7.86 -13.57 -3.64
N LEU A 183 7.26 -12.83 -2.70
CA LEU A 183 6.07 -12.00 -2.94
C LEU A 183 6.09 -10.60 -2.29
N GLN A 184 6.88 -10.27 -1.24
CA GLN A 184 6.91 -8.88 -0.72
C GLN A 184 8.14 -8.06 -1.11
N GLU A 185 9.36 -8.59 -1.07
CA GLU A 185 10.52 -7.87 -1.65
C GLU A 185 10.37 -7.71 -3.19
N LYS A 186 9.66 -8.65 -3.82
CA LYS A 186 9.24 -8.52 -5.24
C LYS A 186 8.26 -7.39 -5.46
N ARG A 187 7.38 -7.01 -4.52
CA ARG A 187 6.39 -5.95 -4.78
C ARG A 187 7.02 -4.57 -4.89
N TRP A 188 8.09 -4.25 -4.16
CA TRP A 188 8.76 -2.95 -4.36
C TRP A 188 9.53 -2.93 -5.68
N ALA A 189 10.26 -4.00 -6.03
CA ALA A 189 10.96 -4.10 -7.31
C ALA A 189 9.98 -4.19 -8.50
N GLU A 190 8.82 -4.82 -8.32
CA GLU A 190 7.74 -4.92 -9.30
C GLU A 190 6.96 -3.62 -9.40
N VAL A 191 6.68 -2.92 -8.30
CA VAL A 191 6.06 -1.59 -8.32
C VAL A 191 7.01 -0.56 -8.92
N ILE A 192 8.29 -0.57 -8.56
CA ILE A 192 9.33 0.28 -9.16
C ILE A 192 9.52 -0.10 -10.64
N GLY A 193 9.57 -1.39 -10.96
CA GLY A 193 9.72 -1.92 -12.32
C GLY A 193 8.52 -1.60 -13.21
N ALA A 194 7.30 -1.80 -12.71
CA ALA A 194 6.05 -1.41 -13.35
C ALA A 194 5.97 0.12 -13.48
N SER A 195 6.47 0.88 -12.51
CA SER A 195 6.60 2.35 -12.63
C SER A 195 7.52 2.73 -13.79
N PHE A 196 8.66 2.05 -13.97
CA PHE A 196 9.49 2.27 -15.17
C PHE A 196 8.79 1.84 -16.46
N LEU A 197 8.02 0.74 -16.43
CA LEU A 197 7.30 0.23 -17.59
C LEU A 197 6.15 1.16 -18.02
N THR A 198 5.48 1.81 -17.06
CA THR A 198 4.44 2.83 -17.33
C THR A 198 5.00 4.12 -17.92
N ILE A 199 6.30 4.39 -17.74
CA ILE A 199 6.98 5.53 -18.34
C ILE A 199 7.33 5.28 -19.83
N ILE A 200 7.47 4.02 -20.27
CA ILE A 200 7.84 3.67 -21.65
C ILE A 200 6.88 4.25 -22.71
N PRO A 201 5.54 4.12 -22.59
CA PRO A 201 4.60 4.76 -23.52
C PRO A 201 4.74 6.28 -23.56
N SER A 202 5.02 6.91 -22.41
CA SER A 202 5.24 8.36 -22.31
C SER A 202 6.53 8.79 -23.02
N ILE A 203 7.62 8.04 -22.82
CA ILE A 203 8.90 8.27 -23.53
C ILE A 203 8.72 8.08 -25.04
N PHE A 204 8.01 7.04 -25.47
CA PHE A 204 7.72 6.81 -26.88
C PHE A 204 6.89 7.95 -27.48
N GLY A 205 5.85 8.42 -26.78
CA GLY A 205 5.07 9.58 -27.19
C GLY A 205 5.91 10.85 -27.35
N ILE A 206 6.82 11.12 -26.41
CA ILE A 206 7.76 12.25 -26.48
C ILE A 206 8.72 12.10 -27.67
N ALA A 207 9.27 10.90 -27.90
CA ALA A 207 10.17 10.63 -29.01
C ALA A 207 9.49 10.84 -30.37
N VAL A 208 8.24 10.37 -30.51
CA VAL A 208 7.42 10.60 -31.71
C VAL A 208 7.13 12.09 -31.90
N LEU A 209 6.77 12.82 -30.84
CA LEU A 209 6.54 14.27 -30.90
C LEU A 209 7.81 15.05 -31.26
N ALA A 210 8.97 14.67 -30.70
CA ALA A 210 10.27 15.29 -30.99
C ALA A 210 10.73 15.03 -32.43
N ALA A 211 10.57 13.81 -32.94
CA ALA A 211 10.84 13.48 -34.34
C ALA A 211 9.84 14.13 -35.32
N SER A 212 8.65 14.48 -34.83
CA SER A 212 7.57 15.08 -35.61
C SER A 212 7.65 16.60 -35.75
N PHE A 213 8.72 17.25 -35.29
CA PHE A 213 9.00 18.68 -35.52
C PHE A 213 9.33 19.04 -36.99
N SER A 214 8.88 18.24 -37.95
CA SER A 214 8.78 18.65 -39.34
C SER A 214 7.53 19.53 -39.53
N LYS A 215 7.62 20.55 -40.40
CA LYS A 215 6.54 21.55 -40.63
C LYS A 215 5.17 20.96 -40.99
N GLN A 216 5.12 19.68 -41.38
CA GLN A 216 3.97 19.00 -41.95
C GLN A 216 2.95 18.50 -40.91
N LEU A 217 3.33 18.37 -39.62
CA LEU A 217 2.43 17.86 -38.57
C LEU A 217 1.72 18.96 -37.76
N SER A 218 2.08 20.23 -37.92
CA SER A 218 1.48 21.34 -37.15
C SER A 218 -0.02 21.57 -37.44
N SER A 219 -0.53 21.09 -38.58
CA SER A 219 -1.95 21.19 -38.95
C SER A 219 -2.81 20.08 -38.34
N TRP A 220 -2.25 18.89 -38.12
CA TRP A 220 -2.91 17.74 -37.51
C TRP A 220 -2.76 17.71 -35.98
N GLY A 221 -1.69 18.31 -35.45
CA GLY A 221 -1.32 18.23 -34.04
C GLY A 221 -2.40 18.68 -33.06
N LYS A 222 -3.20 19.73 -33.38
CA LYS A 222 -4.24 20.22 -32.45
C LYS A 222 -5.41 19.25 -32.28
N LYS A 223 -5.90 18.65 -33.38
CA LYS A 223 -7.00 17.68 -33.34
C LYS A 223 -6.55 16.35 -32.76
N ALA A 224 -5.34 15.91 -33.13
CA ALA A 224 -4.74 14.69 -32.58
C ALA A 224 -4.49 14.81 -31.07
N LEU A 225 -4.03 15.97 -30.59
CA LEU A 225 -3.82 16.23 -29.16
C LEU A 225 -5.13 16.25 -28.36
N GLN A 226 -6.19 16.84 -28.91
CA GLN A 226 -7.52 16.80 -28.29
C GLN A 226 -8.02 15.37 -28.12
N PHE A 227 -7.87 14.53 -29.15
CA PHE A 227 -8.25 13.12 -29.09
C PHE A 227 -7.41 12.33 -28.08
N ALA A 228 -6.09 12.53 -28.08
CA ALA A 228 -5.19 11.89 -27.13
C ALA A 228 -5.52 12.24 -25.67
N ASN A 229 -5.80 13.53 -25.38
CA ASN A 229 -6.19 13.97 -24.04
C ASN A 229 -7.53 13.38 -23.60
N SER A 230 -8.53 13.32 -24.48
CA SER A 230 -9.82 12.68 -24.17
C SER A 230 -9.67 11.18 -23.92
N SER A 231 -8.80 10.50 -24.68
CA SER A 231 -8.54 9.07 -24.51
C SER A 231 -7.81 8.80 -23.19
N ALA A 232 -6.81 9.61 -22.84
CA ALA A 232 -6.07 9.47 -21.59
C ALA A 232 -6.98 9.67 -20.36
N CYS A 233 -7.87 10.67 -20.40
CA CYS A 233 -8.87 10.89 -19.36
C CYS A 233 -9.79 9.67 -19.19
N GLY A 234 -10.26 9.09 -20.30
CA GLY A 234 -11.11 7.88 -20.27
C GLY A 234 -10.41 6.66 -19.66
N VAL A 235 -9.12 6.45 -19.96
CA VAL A 235 -8.34 5.34 -19.40
C VAL A 235 -8.12 5.50 -17.90
N VAL A 236 -7.76 6.70 -17.43
CA VAL A 236 -7.57 6.97 -15.99
C VAL A 236 -8.90 6.80 -15.23
N PHE A 237 -10.00 7.28 -15.82
CA PHE A 237 -11.33 7.12 -15.23
C PHE A 237 -11.76 5.64 -15.16
N ALA A 238 -11.53 4.86 -16.23
CA ALA A 238 -11.82 3.43 -16.23
C ALA A 238 -10.97 2.67 -15.20
N ALA A 239 -9.67 2.98 -15.08
CA ALA A 239 -8.81 2.39 -14.07
C ALA A 239 -9.29 2.71 -12.63
N ALA A 240 -9.75 3.95 -12.39
CA ALA A 240 -10.28 4.33 -11.08
C ALA A 240 -11.56 3.55 -10.71
N ILE A 241 -12.46 3.32 -11.66
CA ILE A 241 -13.75 2.63 -11.38
C ILE A 241 -13.61 1.10 -11.37
N PHE A 242 -12.83 0.52 -12.29
CA PHE A 242 -12.82 -0.94 -12.46
C PHE A 242 -11.68 -1.64 -11.73
N LEU A 243 -10.60 -0.94 -11.41
CA LEU A 243 -9.46 -1.53 -10.72
C LEU A 243 -9.40 -1.05 -9.27
N LEU A 244 -9.37 0.27 -9.07
CA LEU A 244 -9.15 0.82 -7.73
C LEU A 244 -10.40 0.77 -6.84
N MET A 245 -11.59 1.06 -7.39
CA MET A 245 -12.81 1.15 -6.59
C MET A 245 -13.23 -0.17 -5.94
N PRO A 246 -13.32 -1.33 -6.64
CA PRO A 246 -13.74 -2.58 -6.03
C PRO A 246 -12.77 -3.05 -4.94
N GLU A 247 -11.47 -3.06 -5.23
CA GLU A 247 -10.42 -3.44 -4.27
C GLU A 247 -10.40 -2.52 -3.05
N SER A 248 -10.57 -1.20 -3.24
CA SER A 248 -10.56 -0.24 -2.13
C SER A 248 -11.76 -0.41 -1.19
N ILE A 249 -12.92 -0.83 -1.70
CA ILE A 249 -14.11 -1.03 -0.87
C ILE A 249 -13.93 -2.29 -0.02
N GLU A 250 -13.43 -3.36 -0.62
CA GLU A 250 -13.14 -4.62 0.08
C GLU A 250 -12.07 -4.40 1.16
N LEU A 251 -10.94 -3.78 0.82
CA LEU A 251 -9.86 -3.49 1.78
C LEU A 251 -10.28 -2.58 2.93
N VAL A 252 -11.12 -1.58 2.68
CA VAL A 252 -11.59 -0.66 3.74
C VAL A 252 -12.67 -1.31 4.61
N SER A 253 -13.34 -2.35 4.11
CA SER A 253 -14.33 -3.15 4.84
C SER A 253 -13.72 -4.29 5.66
N ALA A 254 -12.53 -4.78 5.29
CA ALA A 254 -11.79 -5.78 6.03
C ALA A 254 -11.56 -5.33 7.48
N GLY A 255 -11.98 -6.15 8.45
CA GLY A 255 -11.80 -5.91 9.88
C GLY A 255 -12.73 -4.85 10.50
N LYS A 256 -13.81 -4.40 9.82
CA LYS A 256 -14.77 -3.43 10.40
C LYS A 256 -16.16 -4.04 10.62
N GLU A 257 -16.68 -3.86 11.84
CA GLU A 257 -18.00 -4.37 12.23
C GLU A 257 -19.20 -3.66 11.58
N SER A 258 -19.00 -2.50 10.93
CA SER A 258 -20.12 -1.76 10.30
C SER A 258 -19.81 -1.27 8.89
N GLU A 259 -20.69 -1.66 7.96
CA GLU A 259 -20.68 -1.25 6.56
C GLU A 259 -20.69 0.29 6.40
N SER A 260 -21.45 0.97 7.26
CA SER A 260 -21.54 2.44 7.25
C SER A 260 -20.22 3.14 7.56
N LEU A 261 -19.38 2.55 8.42
CA LEU A 261 -18.07 3.08 8.77
C LEU A 261 -17.05 2.82 7.64
N ALA A 262 -17.11 1.65 7.02
CA ALA A 262 -16.30 1.34 5.84
C ALA A 262 -16.61 2.31 4.68
N ALA A 263 -17.89 2.49 4.35
CA ALA A 263 -18.33 3.45 3.33
C ALA A 263 -17.95 4.90 3.68
N GLY A 264 -18.05 5.27 4.96
CA GLY A 264 -17.66 6.60 5.44
C GLY A 264 -16.16 6.89 5.31
N VAL A 265 -15.30 5.93 5.67
CA VAL A 265 -13.84 6.06 5.55
C VAL A 265 -13.41 6.09 4.09
N TRP A 266 -14.00 5.24 3.24
CA TRP A 266 -13.77 5.27 1.80
C TRP A 266 -14.16 6.63 1.19
N GLY A 267 -15.37 7.12 1.52
CA GLY A 267 -15.85 8.42 1.04
C GLY A 267 -14.98 9.59 1.51
N ALA A 268 -14.50 9.54 2.75
CA ALA A 268 -13.56 10.52 3.29
C ALA A 268 -12.21 10.50 2.54
N ALA A 269 -11.70 9.33 2.17
CA ALA A 269 -10.46 9.20 1.39
C ALA A 269 -10.61 9.80 -0.02
N VAL A 270 -11.74 9.55 -0.70
CA VAL A 270 -12.04 10.15 -2.02
C VAL A 270 -12.10 11.68 -1.93
N ILE A 271 -12.82 12.22 -0.94
CA ILE A 271 -12.92 13.66 -0.71
C ILE A 271 -11.55 14.26 -0.35
N GLY A 272 -10.77 13.56 0.47
CA GLY A 272 -9.41 13.94 0.85
C GLY A 272 -8.48 14.04 -0.36
N GLY A 273 -8.53 13.08 -1.28
CA GLY A 273 -7.79 13.11 -2.54
C GLY A 273 -8.15 14.31 -3.43
N TRP A 274 -9.45 14.65 -3.51
CA TRP A 274 -9.90 15.84 -4.23
C TRP A 274 -9.36 17.13 -3.62
N PHE A 275 -9.44 17.28 -2.29
CA PHE A 275 -8.89 18.45 -1.59
C PHE A 275 -7.38 18.58 -1.78
N LEU A 276 -6.64 17.48 -1.69
CA LEU A 276 -5.20 17.46 -1.96
C LEU A 276 -4.90 17.97 -3.37
N GLY A 277 -5.65 17.53 -4.38
CA GLY A 277 -5.54 18.02 -5.75
C GLY A 277 -5.75 19.54 -5.86
N VAL A 278 -6.78 20.07 -5.22
CA VAL A 278 -7.06 21.53 -5.17
C VAL A 278 -5.93 22.29 -4.49
N MET A 279 -5.38 21.76 -3.39
CA MET A 279 -4.26 22.40 -2.69
C MET A 279 -3.00 22.45 -3.55
N ILE A 280 -2.69 21.38 -4.28
CA ILE A 280 -1.56 21.33 -5.21
C ILE A 280 -1.74 22.35 -6.33
N ASP A 281 -2.92 22.40 -6.97
CA ASP A 281 -3.21 23.34 -8.06
C ASP A 281 -3.09 24.81 -7.61
N HIS A 282 -3.63 25.13 -6.44
CA HIS A 282 -3.53 26.47 -5.88
C HIS A 282 -2.08 26.86 -5.56
N SER A 283 -1.31 25.93 -5.00
CA SER A 283 0.11 26.14 -4.68
C SER A 283 0.93 26.38 -5.95
N CYS A 284 0.73 25.57 -7.00
CA CYS A 284 1.38 25.76 -8.30
C CYS A 284 0.98 27.09 -8.96
N SER A 285 -0.29 27.49 -8.86
CA SER A 285 -0.78 28.76 -9.38
C SER A 285 -0.12 29.97 -8.71
N ILE A 286 0.07 29.93 -7.39
CA ILE A 286 0.80 30.97 -6.65
C ILE A 286 2.26 31.04 -7.10
N VAL A 287 2.95 29.90 -7.18
CA VAL A 287 4.36 29.83 -7.59
C VAL A 287 4.55 30.38 -9.01
N THR A 288 3.72 29.96 -9.96
CA THR A 288 3.78 30.44 -11.35
C THR A 288 3.45 31.93 -11.46
N TRP A 289 2.49 32.41 -10.67
CA TRP A 289 2.20 33.84 -10.59
C TRP A 289 3.40 34.63 -10.06
N MET A 290 4.01 34.22 -8.95
CA MET A 290 5.20 34.88 -8.39
C MET A 290 6.37 34.90 -9.39
N TRP A 291 6.61 33.78 -10.07
CA TRP A 291 7.63 33.68 -11.10
C TRP A 291 7.36 34.62 -12.28
N SER A 292 6.10 34.74 -12.71
CA SER A 292 5.73 35.66 -13.79
C SER A 292 6.04 37.12 -13.44
N GLN A 293 5.83 37.51 -12.18
CA GLN A 293 6.10 38.86 -11.70
C GLN A 293 7.61 39.15 -11.68
N THR A 294 8.43 38.24 -11.18
CA THR A 294 9.90 38.42 -11.15
C THR A 294 10.48 38.47 -12.56
N TRP A 295 10.00 37.62 -13.48
CA TRP A 295 10.39 37.67 -14.89
C TRP A 295 10.02 38.98 -15.56
N GLN A 296 8.81 39.51 -15.31
CA GLN A 296 8.40 40.82 -15.81
C GLN A 296 9.28 41.96 -15.26
N GLN A 297 9.72 41.89 -14.01
CA GLN A 297 10.61 42.90 -13.44
C GLN A 297 12.03 42.83 -14.06
N MET A 298 12.58 41.62 -14.26
CA MET A 298 13.88 41.44 -14.89
C MET A 298 13.89 41.89 -16.35
N SER A 299 12.86 41.55 -17.11
CA SER A 299 12.73 41.97 -18.51
C SER A 299 12.59 43.49 -18.65
N ARG A 300 11.81 44.16 -17.78
CA ARG A 300 11.76 45.64 -17.75
C ARG A 300 13.11 46.26 -17.43
N LYS A 301 13.88 45.72 -16.47
CA LYS A 301 15.24 46.19 -16.13
C LYS A 301 16.25 45.95 -17.27
N ALA A 302 16.12 44.86 -18.01
CA ALA A 302 16.98 44.55 -19.15
C ALA A 302 16.72 45.48 -20.36
N VAL A 303 15.45 45.82 -20.61
CA VAL A 303 15.07 46.81 -21.63
C VAL A 303 15.53 48.22 -21.23
N GLY A 304 15.41 48.59 -19.94
CA GLY A 304 15.86 49.88 -19.43
C GLY A 304 17.39 50.09 -19.43
N ARG A 305 18.19 49.03 -19.54
CA ARG A 305 19.67 49.11 -19.60
C ARG A 305 20.22 49.32 -21.02
N LYS A 306 19.39 49.25 -22.07
CA LYS A 306 19.81 49.28 -23.48
C LYS A 306 19.66 50.64 -24.20
N LEU A 307 19.80 51.77 -23.50
CA LEU A 307 20.00 53.06 -24.16
C LEU A 307 21.16 53.84 -23.51
N PRO A 308 22.37 53.79 -24.09
CA PRO A 308 23.41 54.73 -23.72
C PRO A 308 22.99 56.15 -24.15
N ARG A 309 22.98 57.06 -23.18
CA ARG A 309 22.58 58.48 -23.29
C ARG A 309 23.38 59.30 -24.32
N THR A 310 24.35 58.69 -25.01
CA THR A 310 25.25 59.33 -25.97
C THR A 310 24.74 59.32 -27.42
N GLU A 311 23.77 58.47 -27.77
CA GLU A 311 23.15 58.46 -29.11
C GLU A 311 22.08 59.57 -29.29
N ILE A 312 21.42 59.98 -28.19
CA ILE A 312 20.36 61.00 -28.26
C ILE A 312 20.93 62.39 -28.61
N LEU A 313 22.15 62.71 -28.13
CA LEU A 313 22.78 64.02 -28.37
C LEU A 313 23.32 64.19 -29.80
N LYS A 314 23.65 63.11 -30.53
CA LYS A 314 24.08 63.19 -31.94
C LYS A 314 22.93 63.47 -32.90
N SER A 315 21.71 63.03 -32.57
CA SER A 315 20.53 63.28 -33.40
C SER A 315 20.05 64.73 -33.36
N GLN A 316 20.26 65.45 -32.25
CA GLN A 316 19.81 66.84 -32.10
C GLN A 316 20.78 67.87 -32.71
N THR A 317 22.07 67.55 -32.86
CA THR A 317 23.03 68.47 -33.50
C THR A 317 23.04 68.37 -35.02
N ALA A 318 22.56 67.28 -35.61
CA ALA A 318 22.50 67.10 -37.08
C ALA A 318 21.33 67.86 -37.75
N GLN A 319 20.36 68.37 -36.97
CA GLN A 319 19.14 69.01 -37.50
C GLN A 319 19.22 70.55 -37.61
N ALA A 320 20.36 71.17 -37.25
CA ALA A 320 20.54 72.62 -37.23
C ALA A 320 21.42 73.18 -38.36
N ALA A 321 21.39 72.60 -39.56
CA ALA A 321 22.05 73.17 -40.75
C ALA A 321 21.02 73.86 -41.67
N PRO A 322 21.15 75.16 -41.98
CA PRO A 322 20.15 75.91 -42.73
C PRO A 322 20.15 75.56 -44.23
N LYS A 323 18.96 75.28 -44.78
CA LYS A 323 18.73 75.09 -46.22
C LYS A 323 18.78 76.43 -46.94
N SER A 324 19.62 76.56 -47.96
CA SER A 324 19.60 77.67 -48.91
C SER A 324 18.42 77.52 -49.91
N PRO A 325 17.80 78.63 -50.36
CA PRO A 325 16.65 78.58 -51.26
C PRO A 325 17.11 78.46 -52.71
N ARG A 326 16.58 77.46 -53.42
CA ARG A 326 16.82 77.25 -54.86
C ARG A 326 15.73 77.97 -55.65
N LEU A 327 16.09 79.05 -56.33
CA LEU A 327 15.23 79.80 -57.24
C LEU A 327 15.00 79.04 -58.55
N HIS A 328 13.77 79.13 -59.05
CA HIS A 328 13.29 78.60 -60.33
C HIS A 328 13.85 79.39 -61.51
N SER A 329 14.34 78.67 -62.53
CA SER A 329 13.97 78.82 -63.95
C SER A 329 14.60 77.68 -64.76
#